data_AF-A0A7W0X9P9-F1
#
_entry.id   AF-A0A7W0X9P9-F1
#
_cell.length_a   1.000
_cell.length_b   1.000
_cell.length_c   1.000
_cell.angle_alpha   90.00
_cell.angle_beta   90.00
_cell.angle_gamma   90.00
#
_symmetry.space_group_name_H-M   'P 1'
#
loop_
_entity.id
_entity.type
_entity.pdbx_description
1 polymer ?
#
loop_
_entity_poly.entity_id
_entity_poly.type
_entity_poly.pdbx_seq_one_letter_code
_entity_poly.pdbx_strand_id
1 'polypeptide(L)'
;MDGIEITTTDASVWETNVIPHELHRLFGHDTFFWGGDLNCDPKMDGRRGFAGGNQRVFDIYREAGSVDLRPRFHDTFQQTFFRPGTDSYQLDHVFADHATEQRVAGWAIDPAPASGPEPLSDHAPILVTIADNTGATAAGGQVEGDAAGESSAANAST
;
A
#
# COMPACT_ATOMS: atom_id res chain seq x y z
N MET A 1 15.11 18.85 14.32
CA MET A 1 14.50 18.18 13.15
C MET A 1 15.64 17.89 12.23
N ASP A 2 15.96 16.62 12.06
CA ASP A 2 16.97 16.20 11.09
C ASP A 2 16.26 16.19 9.73
N GLY A 3 16.80 16.92 8.75
CA GLY A 3 16.22 17.00 7.42
C GLY A 3 16.31 15.66 6.69
N ILE A 4 15.41 15.43 5.74
CA ILE A 4 15.48 14.29 4.82
C ILE A 4 16.27 14.75 3.58
N GLU A 5 17.38 14.09 3.29
CA GLU A 5 18.14 14.33 2.06
C GLU A 5 17.57 13.48 0.93
N ILE A 6 17.10 14.14 -0.13
CA ILE A 6 16.61 13.49 -1.35
C ILE A 6 17.59 13.83 -2.46
N THR A 7 18.29 12.81 -2.98
CA THR A 7 19.17 12.97 -4.13
C THR A 7 18.45 12.56 -5.42
N THR A 8 18.49 13.45 -6.40
CA THR A 8 18.03 13.22 -7.78
C THR A 8 19.14 13.60 -8.77
N THR A 9 19.14 12.99 -9.94
CA THR A 9 20.24 13.12 -10.92
C THR A 9 20.41 14.51 -11.51
N ASP A 10 19.35 15.32 -11.53
CA ASP A 10 19.35 16.69 -12.07
C ASP A 10 19.08 17.75 -11.00
N ALA A 11 19.12 17.36 -9.72
CA ALA A 11 18.72 18.18 -8.58
C ALA A 11 17.27 18.70 -8.64
N SER A 12 16.41 18.15 -9.51
CA SER A 12 14.97 18.42 -9.47
C SER A 12 14.32 17.51 -8.43
N VAL A 13 13.47 18.08 -7.57
CA VAL A 13 12.71 17.32 -6.57
C VAL A 13 11.23 17.51 -6.90
N TRP A 14 10.54 16.40 -7.10
CA TRP A 14 9.09 16.38 -7.26
C TRP A 14 8.44 16.22 -5.89
N GLU A 15 7.24 16.75 -5.73
CA GLU A 15 6.48 16.61 -4.48
C GLU A 15 6.33 15.13 -4.09
N THR A 16 6.13 14.26 -5.08
CA THR A 16 6.06 12.80 -4.91
C THR A 16 7.32 12.20 -4.30
N ASN A 17 8.49 12.84 -4.40
CA ASN A 17 9.71 12.35 -3.76
C ASN A 17 9.71 12.53 -2.24
N VAL A 18 8.97 13.51 -1.71
CA VAL A 18 8.95 13.83 -0.28
C VAL A 18 7.87 13.04 0.46
N ILE A 19 6.75 12.76 -0.22
CA ILE A 19 5.58 12.09 0.33
C ILE A 19 5.90 10.80 1.12
N PRO A 20 6.67 9.82 0.62
CA PRO A 20 6.79 8.55 1.33
C PRO A 20 7.48 8.71 2.69
N HIS A 21 8.47 9.59 2.79
CA HIS A 21 9.12 9.88 4.06
C HIS A 21 8.18 10.55 5.07
N GLU A 22 7.35 11.49 4.60
CA GLU A 22 6.35 12.14 5.46
C GLU A 22 5.25 11.18 5.90
N LEU A 23 4.82 10.24 5.06
CA LEU A 23 3.86 9.21 5.44
C LEU A 23 4.39 8.35 6.59
N HIS A 24 5.61 7.82 6.48
CA HIS A 24 6.24 7.04 7.55
C HIS A 24 6.42 7.85 8.83
N ARG A 25 6.71 9.16 8.73
CA ARG A 25 6.78 10.04 9.89
C ARG A 25 5.41 10.29 10.53
N LEU A 26 4.37 10.50 9.73
CA LEU A 26 3.02 10.84 10.20
C LEU A 26 2.31 9.64 10.82
N PHE A 27 2.42 8.46 10.20
CA PHE A 27 1.79 7.23 10.68
C PHE A 27 2.67 6.50 11.70
N GLY A 28 4.00 6.70 11.69
CA GLY A 28 4.91 6.13 12.67
C GLY A 28 4.87 4.60 12.65
N HIS A 29 4.19 4.00 13.63
CA HIS A 29 4.00 2.54 13.71
C HIS A 29 2.63 2.07 13.23
N ASP A 30 1.76 2.98 12.82
CA ASP A 30 0.45 2.66 12.27
C ASP A 30 0.56 2.18 10.83
N THR A 31 -0.39 1.33 10.45
CA THR A 31 -0.53 0.79 9.10
C THR A 31 -1.15 1.81 8.15
N PHE A 32 -0.64 1.95 6.92
CA PHE A 32 -1.21 2.81 5.90
C PHE A 32 -1.16 2.23 4.48
N PHE A 33 -2.10 2.68 3.67
CA PHE A 33 -2.03 2.65 2.21
C PHE A 33 -1.85 4.08 1.71
N TRP A 34 -1.11 4.24 0.62
CA TRP A 34 -1.06 5.48 -0.12
C TRP A 34 -1.04 5.19 -1.61
N GLY A 35 -1.86 5.90 -2.38
CA GLY A 35 -1.92 5.70 -3.81
C GLY A 35 -2.76 6.74 -4.51
N GLY A 36 -2.74 6.67 -5.83
CA GLY A 36 -3.40 7.59 -6.75
C GLY A 36 -2.61 7.73 -8.04
N ASP A 37 -3.02 8.68 -8.87
CA ASP A 37 -2.32 9.04 -10.09
C ASP A 37 -1.02 9.79 -9.76
N LEU A 38 0.12 9.15 -10.05
CA LEU A 38 1.45 9.75 -9.88
C LEU A 38 1.99 10.36 -11.16
N ASN A 39 1.26 10.23 -12.28
CA ASN A 39 1.71 10.60 -13.62
C ASN A 39 3.10 10.03 -13.96
N CYS A 40 3.37 8.82 -13.45
CA CYS A 40 4.70 8.24 -13.44
C CYS A 40 4.66 6.78 -13.92
N ASP A 41 5.38 6.47 -15.00
CA ASP A 41 5.63 5.11 -15.46
C ASP A 41 7.11 5.03 -15.89
N PRO A 42 7.92 4.05 -15.41
CA PRO A 42 9.32 3.93 -15.85
C PRO A 42 9.49 3.81 -17.36
N LYS A 43 8.48 3.35 -18.11
CA LYS A 43 8.49 3.35 -19.59
C LYS A 43 8.57 4.76 -20.18
N MET A 44 8.20 5.80 -19.43
CA MET A 44 8.31 7.19 -19.86
C MET A 44 9.76 7.68 -19.77
N ASP A 45 10.63 6.99 -19.03
CA ASP A 45 12.05 7.33 -18.96
C ASP A 45 12.73 7.10 -20.32
N GLY A 46 13.33 8.17 -20.87
CA GLY A 46 13.98 8.14 -22.18
C GLY A 46 13.04 8.37 -23.37
N ARG A 47 11.73 8.56 -23.14
CA ARG A 47 10.81 8.93 -24.22
C ARG A 47 10.85 10.43 -24.50
N ARG A 48 10.91 10.80 -25.79
CA ARG A 48 10.87 12.20 -26.21
C ARG A 48 9.60 12.88 -25.69
N GLY A 49 9.75 14.03 -25.04
CA GLY A 49 8.64 14.82 -24.49
C GLY A 49 8.37 14.57 -23.01
N PHE A 50 9.06 13.61 -22.38
CA PHE A 50 9.03 13.39 -20.94
C PHE A 50 10.35 13.80 -20.30
N ALA A 51 10.28 14.31 -19.07
CA ALA A 51 11.46 14.75 -18.31
C ALA A 51 12.37 13.59 -17.88
N GLY A 52 11.81 12.38 -17.79
CA GLY A 52 12.48 11.22 -17.16
C GLY A 52 12.39 11.28 -15.63
N GLY A 53 13.13 10.40 -14.94
CA GLY A 53 13.17 10.34 -13.48
C GLY A 53 12.02 9.53 -12.85
N ASN A 54 11.18 8.88 -13.66
CA ASN A 54 10.04 8.11 -13.19
C ASN A 54 10.49 6.91 -12.35
N GLN A 55 11.51 6.18 -12.79
CA GLN A 55 12.09 5.08 -12.02
C GLN A 55 12.59 5.53 -10.64
N ARG A 56 13.13 6.75 -10.54
CA ARG A 56 13.65 7.29 -9.27
C ARG A 56 12.55 7.47 -8.24
N VAL A 57 11.32 7.76 -8.64
CA VAL A 57 10.17 7.82 -7.73
C VAL A 57 10.01 6.49 -6.98
N PHE A 58 10.01 5.36 -7.69
CA PHE A 58 9.87 4.04 -7.07
C PHE A 58 11.05 3.69 -6.16
N ASP A 59 12.26 4.10 -6.54
CA ASP A 59 13.44 3.90 -5.70
C ASP A 59 13.32 4.66 -4.38
N ILE A 60 12.86 5.91 -4.40
CA ILE A 60 12.66 6.73 -3.20
C ILE A 60 11.58 6.13 -2.29
N TYR A 61 10.46 5.65 -2.85
CA TYR A 61 9.43 4.98 -2.06
C TYR A 61 9.98 3.76 -1.33
N ARG A 62 10.75 2.94 -2.06
CA ARG A 62 11.42 1.78 -1.48
C ARG A 62 12.45 2.15 -0.42
N GLU A 63 13.27 3.16 -0.67
CA GLU A 63 14.26 3.70 0.29
C GLU A 63 13.60 4.20 1.58
N ALA A 64 12.42 4.82 1.46
CA ALA A 64 11.62 5.28 2.59
C ALA A 64 10.93 4.14 3.36
N GLY A 65 10.94 2.89 2.84
CA GLY A 65 10.26 1.74 3.45
C GLY A 65 8.84 1.50 2.96
N SER A 66 8.39 2.21 1.92
CA SER A 66 7.12 1.96 1.25
C SER A 66 7.28 0.88 0.17
N VAL A 67 6.30 0.00 0.07
CA VAL A 67 6.30 -1.15 -0.85
C VAL A 67 5.26 -0.93 -1.93
N ASP A 68 5.66 -0.97 -3.21
CA ASP A 68 4.72 -1.09 -4.34
C ASP A 68 3.99 -2.43 -4.21
N LEU A 69 2.66 -2.41 -4.20
CA LEU A 69 1.84 -3.61 -4.00
C LEU A 69 1.73 -4.49 -5.26
N ARG A 70 1.93 -3.92 -6.45
CA ARG A 70 1.76 -4.61 -7.73
C ARG A 70 2.70 -5.82 -7.91
N PRO A 71 4.02 -5.74 -7.65
CA PRO A 71 4.99 -6.81 -7.92
C PRO A 71 4.63 -8.18 -7.34
N ARG A 72 3.84 -8.25 -6.27
CA ARG A 72 3.42 -9.53 -5.68
C ARG A 72 2.40 -10.29 -6.53
N PHE A 73 1.68 -9.59 -7.40
CA PHE A 73 0.59 -10.14 -8.21
C PHE A 73 0.89 -10.09 -9.71
N HIS A 74 1.75 -9.17 -10.15
CA HIS A 74 2.07 -8.95 -11.56
C HIS A 74 3.55 -8.62 -11.74
N ASP A 75 4.23 -9.33 -12.63
CA ASP A 75 5.65 -9.07 -12.94
C ASP A 75 5.84 -7.74 -13.69
N THR A 76 4.83 -7.30 -14.42
CA THR A 76 4.87 -6.08 -15.25
C THR A 76 3.93 -5.00 -14.74
N PHE A 77 4.21 -3.75 -15.11
CA PHE A 77 3.26 -2.63 -14.98
C PHE A 77 1.98 -2.93 -15.78
N GLN A 78 0.83 -2.61 -15.19
CA GLN A 78 -0.53 -2.83 -15.67
C GLN A 78 -1.14 -1.50 -16.10
N GLN A 79 -1.81 -1.46 -17.25
CA GLN A 79 -2.35 -0.21 -17.78
C GLN A 79 -3.43 0.36 -16.86
N THR A 80 -3.23 1.57 -16.35
CA THR A 80 -4.26 2.34 -15.63
C THR A 80 -4.75 3.51 -16.45
N PHE A 81 -4.00 3.98 -17.45
CA PHE A 81 -4.37 5.10 -18.29
C PHE A 81 -4.78 4.67 -19.71
N PHE A 82 -5.96 5.09 -20.16
CA PHE A 82 -6.62 4.69 -21.39
C PHE A 82 -6.97 5.92 -22.22
N ARG A 83 -6.07 6.29 -23.13
CA ARG A 83 -6.32 7.38 -24.09
C ARG A 83 -5.96 6.95 -25.51
N PRO A 84 -6.77 7.30 -26.53
CA PRO A 84 -6.42 7.03 -27.91
C PRO A 84 -5.09 7.68 -28.29
N GLY A 85 -4.20 6.90 -28.92
CA GLY A 85 -2.90 7.38 -29.41
C GLY A 85 -1.80 7.47 -28.35
N THR A 86 -2.03 6.96 -27.14
CA THR A 86 -1.00 6.82 -26.10
C THR A 86 -0.61 5.36 -25.92
N ASP A 87 0.57 5.11 -25.36
CA ASP A 87 0.96 3.77 -24.96
C ASP A 87 0.23 3.31 -23.69
N SER A 88 0.29 2.01 -23.42
CA SER A 88 -0.24 1.40 -22.20
C SER A 88 0.63 1.75 -21.00
N TYR A 89 0.27 2.83 -20.31
CA TYR A 89 0.93 3.31 -19.10
C TYR A 89 0.20 2.91 -17.83
N GLN A 90 0.97 2.60 -16.79
CA GLN A 90 0.52 2.58 -15.40
C GLN A 90 0.87 3.93 -14.77
N LEU A 91 -0.08 4.86 -14.71
CA LEU A 91 0.14 6.17 -14.07
C LEU A 91 -0.31 6.17 -12.61
N ASP A 92 -1.25 5.29 -12.27
CA ASP A 92 -1.77 5.11 -10.92
C ASP A 92 -1.00 4.01 -10.21
N HIS A 93 -0.68 4.24 -8.95
CA HIS A 93 0.08 3.30 -8.13
C HIS A 93 -0.49 3.23 -6.72
N VAL A 94 -0.31 2.09 -6.06
CA VAL A 94 -0.64 1.91 -4.65
C VAL A 94 0.56 1.33 -3.93
N PHE A 95 0.98 2.03 -2.90
CA PHE A 95 2.05 1.67 -1.99
C PHE A 95 1.48 1.45 -0.58
N ALA A 96 2.21 0.72 0.24
CA ALA A 96 1.89 0.55 1.65
C ALA A 96 3.16 0.45 2.50
N ASP A 97 3.04 0.59 3.81
CA ASP A 97 4.08 0.08 4.70
C ASP A 97 4.16 -1.46 4.64
N HIS A 98 5.26 -2.01 5.15
CA HIS A 98 5.52 -3.45 5.09
C HIS A 98 4.51 -4.30 5.86
N ALA A 99 3.98 -3.84 6.99
CA ALA A 99 2.99 -4.60 7.76
C ALA A 99 1.64 -4.64 7.05
N THR A 100 1.29 -3.54 6.37
CA THR A 100 0.08 -3.46 5.54
C THR A 100 0.20 -4.31 4.28
N GLU A 101 1.33 -4.27 3.57
CA GLU A 101 1.55 -5.09 2.36
C GLU A 101 1.32 -6.59 2.64
N GLN A 102 1.80 -7.09 3.78
CA GLN A 102 1.63 -8.49 4.15
C GLN A 102 0.17 -8.94 4.20
N ARG A 103 -0.74 -8.01 4.52
CA ARG A 103 -2.18 -8.26 4.61
C ARG A 103 -2.89 -8.17 3.27
N VAL A 104 -2.22 -7.70 2.21
CA VAL A 104 -2.81 -7.63 0.87
C VAL A 104 -2.96 -9.05 0.30
N ALA A 105 -4.19 -9.38 -0.06
CA ALA A 105 -4.58 -10.68 -0.61
C ALA A 105 -4.83 -10.64 -2.12
N GLY A 106 -5.01 -9.44 -2.70
CA GLY A 106 -5.28 -9.29 -4.12
C GLY A 106 -4.98 -7.88 -4.63
N TRP A 107 -4.62 -7.80 -5.91
CA TRP A 107 -4.38 -6.56 -6.63
C TRP A 107 -4.83 -6.74 -8.09
N ALA A 108 -5.71 -5.86 -8.58
CA ALA A 108 -6.24 -5.91 -9.94
C ALA A 108 -6.55 -4.52 -10.50
N ILE A 109 -6.69 -4.43 -11.82
CA ILE A 109 -7.26 -3.27 -12.51
C ILE A 109 -8.68 -3.62 -12.93
N ASP A 110 -9.64 -2.72 -12.70
CA ASP A 110 -10.93 -2.76 -13.39
C ASP A 110 -10.91 -1.77 -14.55
N PRO A 111 -10.74 -2.23 -15.81
CA PRO A 111 -10.66 -1.33 -16.96
C PRO A 111 -12.02 -0.78 -17.40
N ALA A 112 -13.14 -1.34 -16.93
CA ALA A 112 -14.47 -1.02 -17.45
C ALA A 112 -14.83 0.49 -17.38
N PRO A 113 -14.48 1.23 -16.30
CA PRO A 113 -14.72 2.67 -16.23
C PRO A 113 -13.95 3.49 -17.27
N ALA A 114 -12.83 2.98 -17.77
CA ALA A 114 -11.92 3.70 -18.66
C ALA A 114 -11.95 3.24 -20.13
N SER A 115 -12.40 2.00 -20.37
CA SER A 115 -12.38 1.39 -21.71
C SER A 115 -13.77 1.05 -22.27
N GLY A 116 -14.85 1.45 -21.58
CA GLY A 116 -16.22 1.23 -22.04
C GLY A 116 -16.61 2.07 -23.26
N PRO A 117 -17.78 1.80 -23.89
CA PRO A 117 -18.28 2.58 -25.03
C PRO A 117 -18.57 4.05 -24.65
N GLU A 118 -18.90 4.30 -23.39
CA GLU A 118 -19.05 5.63 -22.78
C GLU A 118 -18.14 5.67 -21.54
N PRO A 119 -16.84 5.97 -21.72
CA PRO A 119 -15.89 5.96 -20.61
C PRO A 119 -16.19 7.09 -19.62
N LEU A 120 -16.09 6.78 -18.32
CA LEU A 120 -16.34 7.71 -17.22
C LEU A 120 -15.09 8.49 -16.81
N SER A 121 -13.92 7.97 -17.16
CA SER A 121 -12.60 8.52 -16.90
C SER A 121 -11.63 7.99 -17.96
N ASP A 122 -10.48 8.64 -18.16
CA ASP A 122 -9.34 8.03 -18.87
C ASP A 122 -8.44 7.19 -17.94
N HIS A 123 -8.75 7.14 -16.64
CA HIS A 123 -8.08 6.28 -15.66
C HIS A 123 -8.97 5.12 -15.19
N ALA A 124 -8.39 3.93 -15.16
CA ALA A 124 -8.97 2.72 -14.62
C ALA A 124 -8.59 2.56 -13.13
N PRO A 125 -9.56 2.26 -12.24
CA PRO A 125 -9.27 2.05 -10.83
C PRO A 125 -8.39 0.81 -10.57
N ILE A 126 -7.50 0.95 -9.58
CA ILE A 126 -6.81 -0.16 -8.94
C ILE A 126 -7.67 -0.69 -7.79
N LEU A 127 -7.91 -1.99 -7.81
CA LEU A 127 -8.62 -2.72 -6.76
C LEU A 127 -7.61 -3.47 -5.89
N VAL A 128 -7.57 -3.15 -4.60
CA VAL A 128 -6.75 -3.86 -3.61
C VAL A 128 -7.65 -4.62 -2.66
N THR A 129 -7.40 -5.93 -2.49
CA THR A 129 -8.11 -6.77 -1.53
C THR A 129 -7.22 -6.99 -0.31
N ILE A 130 -7.78 -6.78 0.88
CA ILE A 130 -7.09 -6.96 2.17
C ILE A 130 -7.67 -8.21 2.84
N ALA A 131 -6.81 -9.08 3.36
CA ALA A 131 -7.24 -10.23 4.14
C ALA A 131 -7.92 -9.81 5.45
N ASP A 132 -9.08 -10.41 5.73
CA ASP A 132 -9.77 -10.24 7.00
C ASP A 132 -8.99 -10.93 8.13
N ASN A 133 -8.82 -10.22 9.25
CA ASN A 133 -8.18 -10.77 10.46
C ASN A 133 -9.13 -11.69 11.28
N THR A 134 -10.23 -12.17 10.71
CA THR A 134 -11.29 -12.91 11.43
C THR A 134 -10.90 -14.34 11.87
N GLY A 135 -9.64 -14.76 11.67
CA GLY A 135 -9.13 -16.07 12.10
C GLY A 135 -8.36 -16.09 13.43
N ALA A 136 -8.11 -14.97 14.09
CA ALA A 136 -7.21 -14.92 15.25
C ALA A 136 -7.89 -15.02 16.64
N THR A 137 -9.22 -15.18 16.72
CA THR A 137 -9.94 -15.33 18.01
C THR A 137 -10.97 -16.44 17.97
N ALA A 138 -10.57 -17.68 17.71
CA ALA A 138 -11.44 -18.85 17.91
C ALA A 138 -10.64 -20.15 18.05
N ALA A 139 -9.64 -20.19 18.94
CA ALA A 139 -9.10 -21.47 19.40
C ALA A 139 -8.44 -21.30 20.77
N GLY A 140 -9.18 -21.65 21.83
CA GLY A 140 -8.57 -21.96 23.12
C GLY A 140 -9.32 -21.43 24.33
N GLY A 141 -10.34 -22.17 24.78
CA GLY A 141 -10.66 -22.21 26.21
C GLY A 141 -12.11 -21.93 26.57
N GLN A 142 -13.01 -22.86 26.26
CA GLN A 142 -14.13 -23.09 27.17
C GLN A 142 -14.57 -24.55 27.11
N VAL A 143 -14.25 -25.30 28.17
CA VAL A 143 -15.08 -26.40 28.66
C VAL A 143 -15.23 -26.18 30.16
N GLU A 144 -16.45 -25.79 30.53
CA GLU A 144 -17.08 -25.86 31.85
C GLU A 144 -16.95 -27.30 32.39
N GLY A 145 -16.91 -27.63 33.68
CA GLY A 145 -17.13 -26.97 34.95
C GLY A 145 -17.24 -28.11 35.97
N ASP A 146 -17.08 -27.83 37.27
CA ASP A 146 -17.99 -28.42 38.26
C ASP A 146 -17.88 -27.69 39.60
N ALA A 147 -19.04 -27.54 40.21
CA ALA A 147 -19.31 -26.72 41.38
C ALA A 147 -19.03 -27.44 42.71
N ALA A 148 -18.95 -26.62 43.76
CA ALA A 148 -19.50 -26.82 45.11
C ALA A 148 -18.47 -26.69 46.25
N GLY A 149 -18.78 -25.81 47.20
CA GLY A 149 -18.20 -25.85 48.55
C GLY A 149 -18.09 -24.51 49.26
N GLU A 150 -19.22 -23.92 49.69
CA GLU A 150 -19.21 -23.02 50.85
C GLU A 150 -18.89 -23.84 52.12
N SER A 151 -17.99 -23.36 52.98
CA SER A 151 -18.32 -22.98 54.38
C SER A 151 -17.09 -22.75 55.25
N SER A 152 -17.36 -22.03 56.34
CA SER A 152 -16.55 -21.48 57.42
C SER A 152 -15.59 -22.42 58.16
N ALA A 153 -14.53 -21.86 58.77
CA ALA A 153 -14.50 -21.50 60.20
C ALA A 153 -13.07 -21.24 60.71
N ALA A 154 -13.02 -20.47 61.79
CA ALA A 154 -11.85 -19.96 62.48
C ALA A 154 -11.20 -20.96 63.46
N ASN A 155 -10.06 -20.52 64.01
CA ASN A 155 -9.33 -20.95 65.22
C ASN A 155 -8.39 -22.16 65.15
N ALA A 156 -7.10 -21.88 65.38
CA ALA A 156 -6.32 -22.54 66.44
C ALA A 156 -5.11 -21.67 66.85
N SER A 157 -4.95 -21.50 68.16
CA SER A 157 -3.85 -20.84 68.86
C SER A 157 -2.53 -21.63 68.79
N THR A 158 -1.42 -20.90 68.92
CA THR A 158 -0.29 -21.22 69.82
C THR A 158 0.39 -19.93 70.24
#